data_AF-A0A2E3WVF1-F1
#
_entry.id   AF-A0A2E3WVF1-F1
#
_cell.length_a   1.000
_cell.length_b   1.000
_cell.length_c   1.000
_cell.angle_alpha   90.00
_cell.angle_beta   90.00
_cell.angle_gamma   90.00
#
_symmetry.space_group_name_H-M   'P 1'
#
loop_
_entity.id
_entity.type
_entity.pdbx_description
1 polymer ?
#
loop_
_entity_poly.entity_id
_entity_poly.type
_entity_poly.pdbx_seq_one_letter_code
_entity_poly.pdbx_strand_id
1 'polypeptide(L)'
;MNKKWTKKDFVLGLVAFALCVLIFSIQSTKSLYEKRNSYLVPPQSIKYMTFGYEDVLADSLWIRLIQDFSTCDPSGKAGVQEYLRQDLRSEELDESLKDADSEKLYELYEEKWKAPKCHMSWVYYMLDRITDLSPKFDRAYRTGGLFLSIVLDDRVGGELFYDKALKDHPNNWQLAYHAGYHALYETRKFS
;
A
#
# COMPACT_ATOMS: atom_id res chain seq x y z
N MET A 1 34.67 22.59 -54.37
CA MET A 1 33.38 23.13 -54.89
C MET A 1 32.62 23.78 -53.73
N ASN A 2 32.54 25.11 -53.68
CA ASN A 2 31.82 25.81 -52.62
C ASN A 2 30.32 25.83 -52.94
N LYS A 3 29.56 24.95 -52.27
CA LYS A 3 28.10 24.90 -52.38
C LYS A 3 27.52 26.21 -51.82
N LYS A 4 26.97 27.06 -52.67
CA LYS A 4 26.28 28.28 -52.26
C LYS A 4 24.94 27.90 -51.65
N TRP A 5 24.76 28.21 -50.37
CA TRP A 5 23.51 28.00 -49.66
C TRP A 5 22.43 28.92 -50.21
N THR A 6 21.29 28.34 -50.57
CA THR A 6 20.11 29.08 -51.01
C THR A 6 19.23 29.42 -49.81
N LYS A 7 18.36 30.43 -49.95
CA LYS A 7 17.39 30.78 -48.89
C LYS A 7 16.52 29.60 -48.45
N LYS A 8 16.25 28.66 -49.36
CA LYS A 8 15.49 27.43 -49.09
C LYS A 8 16.23 26.50 -48.12
N ASP A 9 17.55 26.40 -48.24
CA ASP A 9 18.38 25.57 -47.37
C ASP A 9 18.40 26.11 -45.93
N PHE A 10 18.33 27.44 -45.76
CA PHE A 10 18.24 28.08 -44.44
C PHE A 10 16.87 27.84 -43.77
N VAL A 11 15.79 27.96 -44.55
CA VAL A 11 14.43 27.68 -44.06
C VAL A 11 14.27 26.20 -43.69
N LEU A 12 14.82 25.28 -44.50
CA LEU A 12 14.79 23.85 -44.20
C LEU A 12 15.54 23.53 -42.89
N GLY A 13 16.69 24.19 -42.66
CA GLY A 13 17.45 24.07 -41.42
C GLY A 13 16.68 24.54 -40.18
N LEU A 14 15.98 25.68 -40.28
CA LEU A 14 15.16 26.20 -39.17
C LEU A 14 13.98 25.28 -38.85
N VAL A 15 13.30 24.74 -39.87
CA VAL A 15 12.19 23.79 -39.67
C VAL A 15 12.68 22.49 -39.03
N ALA A 16 13.80 21.94 -39.50
CA ALA A 16 14.40 20.74 -38.91
C ALA A 16 14.81 20.97 -37.45
N PHE A 17 15.39 22.13 -37.14
CA PHE A 17 15.75 22.50 -35.77
C PHE A 17 14.52 22.61 -34.85
N ALA A 18 13.45 23.28 -35.30
CA ALA A 18 12.21 23.40 -34.55
C ALA A 18 11.56 22.02 -34.29
N LEU A 19 11.58 21.12 -35.27
CA LEU A 19 11.10 19.75 -35.11
C LEU A 19 11.95 18.96 -34.09
N CYS A 20 13.28 19.09 -34.13
CA CYS A 20 14.15 18.46 -33.13
C CYS A 20 13.87 18.96 -31.72
N VAL A 21 13.66 20.28 -31.53
CA VAL A 21 13.32 20.86 -30.22
C VAL A 21 11.96 20.35 -29.71
N LEU A 22 10.97 20.22 -30.59
CA LEU A 22 9.66 19.66 -30.25
C LEU A 22 9.76 18.18 -29.85
N ILE A 23 10.48 17.37 -30.62
CA ILE A 23 10.70 15.94 -30.32
C ILE A 23 11.44 15.78 -29.00
N PHE A 24 12.49 16.57 -28.75
CA PHE A 24 13.25 16.53 -27.50
C PHE A 24 12.39 16.95 -26.29
N SER A 25 11.52 17.95 -26.45
CA SER A 25 10.57 18.36 -25.41
C SER A 25 9.57 17.25 -25.10
N ILE A 26 9.02 16.57 -26.12
CA ILE A 26 8.10 15.44 -25.97
C ILE A 26 8.78 14.22 -25.33
N GLN A 27 10.05 13.96 -25.64
CA GLN A 27 10.80 12.87 -25.02
C GLN A 27 11.16 13.18 -23.55
N SER A 28 11.52 14.43 -23.26
CA SER A 28 11.85 14.87 -21.90
C SER A 28 10.64 14.82 -20.96
N THR A 29 9.43 15.10 -21.46
CA THR A 29 8.20 14.98 -20.64
C THR A 29 7.83 13.52 -20.35
N LYS A 30 8.08 12.58 -21.27
CA LYS A 30 7.85 11.15 -21.02
C LYS A 30 8.76 10.58 -19.92
N SER A 31 10.04 10.97 -19.90
CA SER A 31 11.01 10.51 -18.88
C SER A 31 10.64 10.92 -17.45
N LEU A 32 9.89 12.00 -17.26
CA LEU A 32 9.45 12.45 -15.94
C LEU A 32 8.14 11.80 -15.50
N TYR A 33 7.30 11.39 -16.45
CA TYR A 33 6.04 10.69 -16.18
C TYR A 33 6.27 9.23 -15.76
N GLU A 34 7.37 8.62 -16.21
CA GLU A 34 7.68 7.21 -15.93
C GLU A 34 8.46 6.97 -14.62
N LYS A 35 8.76 8.04 -13.85
CA LYS A 35 9.25 7.90 -12.47
C LYS A 35 8.07 7.55 -11.57
N ARG A 36 7.66 6.28 -11.67
CA ARG A 36 6.69 5.60 -10.81
C ARG A 36 6.95 6.01 -9.36
N ASN A 37 5.97 6.66 -8.74
CA ASN A 37 5.96 7.06 -7.34
C ASN A 37 6.17 5.82 -6.46
N SER A 38 7.43 5.43 -6.25
CA SER A 38 7.79 4.41 -5.29
C SER A 38 7.65 5.08 -3.94
N TYR A 39 6.55 4.80 -3.26
CA TYR A 39 6.27 5.42 -1.99
C TYR A 39 7.34 4.98 -0.98
N LEU A 40 8.08 5.95 -0.46
CA LEU A 40 9.17 5.67 0.47
C LEU A 40 8.59 5.49 1.86
N VAL A 41 8.91 4.36 2.48
CA VAL A 41 8.65 4.15 3.91
C VAL A 41 9.87 4.63 4.68
N PRO A 42 9.68 5.39 5.78
CA PRO A 42 10.76 5.70 6.71
C PRO A 42 11.45 4.43 7.24
N PRO A 43 12.79 4.40 7.35
CA PRO A 43 13.49 3.29 7.99
C PRO A 43 13.17 3.23 9.49
N GLN A 44 13.27 2.05 10.11
CA GLN A 44 13.06 1.89 11.56
C GLN A 44 14.04 2.73 12.40
N SER A 45 15.23 2.99 11.87
CA SER A 45 16.25 3.82 12.52
C SER A 45 15.88 5.30 12.63
N ILE A 46 14.77 5.75 12.03
CA ILE A 46 14.36 7.16 12.08
C ILE A 46 14.11 7.67 13.50
N LYS A 47 13.70 6.78 14.42
CA LYS A 47 13.54 7.08 15.86
C LYS A 47 14.84 7.56 16.53
N TYR A 48 16.00 7.21 15.99
CA TYR A 48 17.29 7.69 16.51
C TYR A 48 17.73 9.02 15.88
N MET A 49 16.99 9.52 14.87
CA MET A 49 17.26 10.77 14.16
C MET A 49 16.28 11.89 14.50
N THR A 50 15.33 11.65 15.42
CA THR A 50 14.30 12.61 15.85
C THR A 50 14.77 13.58 16.93
N PHE A 51 15.86 13.29 17.64
CA PHE A 51 16.38 14.11 18.74
C PHE A 51 15.31 14.51 19.78
N GLY A 52 14.37 13.61 20.11
CA GLY A 52 13.28 13.87 21.07
C GLY A 52 12.01 14.47 20.47
N TYR A 53 11.93 14.63 19.14
CA TYR A 53 10.74 15.11 18.43
C TYR A 53 9.96 13.95 17.77
N GLU A 54 9.85 12.80 18.43
CA GLU A 54 9.20 11.61 17.87
C GLU A 54 7.73 11.86 17.55
N ASP A 55 7.00 12.51 18.46
CA ASP A 55 5.56 12.80 18.29
C ASP A 55 5.31 13.76 17.12
N VAL A 56 6.12 14.81 16.97
CA VAL A 56 6.01 15.77 15.85
C VAL A 56 6.28 15.09 14.50
N LEU A 57 7.27 14.19 14.48
CA LEU A 57 7.55 13.40 13.27
C LEU A 57 6.41 12.41 12.99
N ALA A 58 5.88 11.74 14.01
CA ALA A 58 4.75 10.84 13.88
C ALA A 58 3.52 11.56 13.31
N ASP A 59 3.21 12.77 13.78
CA ASP A 59 2.14 13.61 13.24
C ASP A 59 2.35 13.97 11.77
N SER A 60 3.58 14.34 11.40
CA SER A 60 3.93 14.66 10.01
C SER A 60 3.75 13.45 9.08
N LEU A 61 4.20 12.28 9.54
CA LEU A 61 4.02 11.02 8.82
C LEU A 61 2.55 10.60 8.74
N TRP A 62 1.77 10.86 9.79
CA TRP A 62 0.33 10.61 9.81
C TRP A 62 -0.42 11.45 8.78
N ILE A 63 -0.10 12.74 8.66
CA ILE A 63 -0.66 13.61 7.61
C ILE A 63 -0.30 13.07 6.23
N ARG A 64 0.96 12.65 6.03
CA ARG A 64 1.41 12.06 4.76
C ARG A 64 0.65 10.77 4.45
N LEU A 65 0.44 9.92 5.44
CA LEU A 65 -0.33 8.70 5.29
C LEU A 65 -1.76 9.01 4.88
N ILE A 66 -2.46 9.96 5.53
CA ILE A 66 -3.84 10.31 5.18
C ILE A 66 -3.96 10.80 3.73
N GLN A 67 -2.92 11.43 3.18
CA GLN A 67 -2.95 11.87 1.78
C GLN A 67 -2.93 10.69 0.80
N ASP A 68 -2.26 9.59 1.17
CA ASP A 68 -1.94 8.47 0.27
C ASP A 68 -2.43 7.11 0.79
N PHE A 69 -3.42 7.11 1.71
CA PHE A 69 -3.89 5.91 2.42
C PHE A 69 -4.55 4.85 1.53
N SER A 70 -4.81 5.16 0.27
CA SER A 70 -5.34 4.22 -0.74
C SER A 70 -4.26 3.45 -1.49
N THR A 71 -2.99 3.68 -1.16
CA THR A 71 -1.83 3.11 -1.85
C THR A 71 -1.51 1.69 -1.39
N CYS A 72 -1.45 0.76 -2.35
CA CYS A 72 -1.18 -0.65 -2.11
C CYS A 72 0.23 -1.11 -2.50
N ASP A 73 1.12 -0.19 -2.85
CA ASP A 73 2.48 -0.53 -3.26
C ASP A 73 3.15 -1.36 -2.14
N PRO A 74 3.57 -2.62 -2.40
CA PRO A 74 4.27 -3.42 -1.42
C PRO A 74 5.66 -2.82 -1.25
N SER A 75 5.79 -1.89 -0.30
CA SER A 75 7.04 -1.20 -0.01
C SER A 75 8.12 -2.11 0.60
N GLY A 76 7.85 -3.41 0.73
CA GLY A 76 8.83 -4.44 1.12
C GLY A 76 8.50 -5.79 0.49
N LYS A 77 9.21 -6.14 -0.59
CA LYS A 77 9.07 -7.41 -1.34
C LYS A 77 9.53 -8.68 -0.58
N ALA A 78 9.53 -8.70 0.75
CA ALA A 78 10.13 -9.81 1.51
C ALA A 78 9.13 -10.72 2.25
N GLY A 79 7.89 -10.29 2.54
CA GLY A 79 6.94 -11.06 3.36
C GLY A 79 5.87 -11.87 2.59
N VAL A 80 5.64 -11.53 1.32
CA VAL A 80 4.48 -12.00 0.54
C VAL A 80 4.48 -13.53 0.30
N GLN A 81 5.66 -14.10 0.09
CA GLN A 81 5.80 -15.49 -0.34
C GLN A 81 5.67 -16.51 0.80
N GLU A 82 5.75 -16.04 2.05
CA GLU A 82 5.61 -16.87 3.24
C GLU A 82 4.15 -16.93 3.70
N TYR A 83 3.42 -15.81 3.64
CA TYR A 83 1.99 -15.77 3.97
C TYR A 83 1.11 -16.56 2.97
N LEU A 84 1.38 -16.45 1.66
CA LEU A 84 0.64 -17.23 0.66
C LEU A 84 0.74 -18.75 0.88
N ARG A 85 1.82 -19.25 1.53
CA ARG A 85 1.95 -20.67 1.87
C ARG A 85 1.12 -21.10 3.09
N GLN A 86 0.73 -20.16 3.96
CA GLN A 86 -0.03 -20.45 5.17
C GLN A 86 -1.55 -20.50 4.91
N ASP A 87 -2.10 -19.60 4.10
CA ASP A 87 -3.54 -19.60 3.74
C ASP A 87 -3.93 -20.79 2.85
N LEU A 88 -3.04 -21.25 1.96
CA LEU A 88 -3.28 -22.44 1.11
C LEU A 88 -3.33 -23.77 1.89
N ARG A 89 -3.17 -23.76 3.22
CA ARG A 89 -3.26 -24.97 4.07
C ARG A 89 -4.61 -25.09 4.80
N SER A 90 -5.41 -24.02 4.90
CA SER A 90 -6.77 -24.10 5.48
C SER A 90 -7.83 -24.64 4.51
N GLU A 91 -7.41 -25.04 3.30
CA GLU A 91 -8.26 -25.56 2.23
C GLU A 91 -8.43 -27.10 2.30
N GLU A 92 -8.55 -27.69 3.51
CA GLU A 92 -9.27 -28.96 3.66
C GLU A 92 -10.77 -28.63 3.55
N LEU A 93 -11.21 -28.43 2.31
CA LEU A 93 -12.57 -28.13 1.93
C LEU A 93 -13.47 -29.32 2.31
N ASP A 94 -14.39 -29.10 3.25
CA ASP A 94 -15.38 -30.07 3.71
C ASP A 94 -16.15 -30.65 2.51
N GLU A 95 -15.91 -31.93 2.21
CA GLU A 95 -16.43 -32.63 1.04
C GLU A 95 -17.96 -32.85 1.10
N SER A 96 -18.61 -32.42 2.19
CA SER A 96 -20.03 -32.65 2.48
C SER A 96 -21.01 -31.69 1.79
N LEU A 97 -20.55 -30.67 1.07
CA LEU A 97 -21.39 -29.58 0.56
C LEU A 97 -21.69 -29.64 -0.96
N LYS A 98 -21.54 -30.79 -1.63
CA LYS A 98 -21.73 -30.93 -3.10
C LYS A 98 -23.19 -31.08 -3.56
N ASP A 99 -24.09 -30.18 -3.18
CA ASP A 99 -25.48 -30.12 -3.68
C ASP A 99 -25.66 -29.01 -4.73
N ALA A 100 -26.60 -29.14 -5.67
CA ALA A 100 -26.75 -28.21 -6.82
C ALA A 100 -27.08 -26.73 -6.44
N ASP A 101 -27.57 -26.46 -5.23
CA ASP A 101 -27.76 -25.09 -4.70
C ASP A 101 -26.48 -24.53 -4.05
N SER A 102 -25.53 -25.42 -3.74
CA SER A 102 -24.23 -25.06 -3.20
C SER A 102 -23.32 -24.48 -4.28
N GLU A 103 -23.42 -24.88 -5.55
CA GLU A 103 -22.56 -24.37 -6.62
C GLU A 103 -22.71 -22.85 -6.78
N LYS A 104 -23.95 -22.34 -6.69
CA LYS A 104 -24.24 -20.90 -6.70
C LYS A 104 -23.80 -20.20 -5.41
N LEU A 105 -23.87 -20.88 -4.27
CA LEU A 105 -23.31 -20.39 -3.01
C LEU A 105 -21.79 -20.38 -3.03
N TYR A 106 -21.15 -21.35 -3.67
CA TYR A 106 -19.71 -21.46 -3.87
C TYR A 106 -19.23 -20.40 -4.84
N GLU A 107 -19.95 -20.10 -5.93
CA GLU A 107 -19.64 -18.96 -6.80
C GLU A 107 -19.75 -17.63 -6.05
N LEU A 108 -20.81 -17.44 -5.24
CA LEU A 108 -20.95 -16.27 -4.35
C LEU A 108 -19.85 -16.21 -3.28
N TYR A 109 -19.37 -17.37 -2.83
CA TYR A 109 -18.32 -17.49 -1.82
C TYR A 109 -16.95 -17.20 -2.46
N GLU A 110 -16.59 -17.83 -3.56
CA GLU A 110 -15.41 -17.57 -4.38
C GLU A 110 -15.34 -16.10 -4.84
N GLU A 111 -16.47 -15.51 -5.25
CA GLU A 111 -16.55 -14.08 -5.59
C GLU A 111 -16.25 -13.19 -4.37
N LYS A 112 -16.67 -13.64 -3.18
CA LYS A 112 -16.45 -12.98 -1.89
C LYS A 112 -15.04 -13.25 -1.32
N TRP A 113 -14.35 -14.30 -1.75
CA TRP A 113 -13.01 -14.71 -1.28
C TRP A 113 -11.94 -14.53 -2.35
N LYS A 114 -12.03 -13.41 -3.10
CA LYS A 114 -10.91 -12.94 -3.90
C LYS A 114 -9.69 -12.73 -3.01
N ALA A 115 -8.52 -13.02 -3.57
CA ALA A 115 -7.24 -12.72 -2.96
C ALA A 115 -7.24 -11.26 -2.44
N PRO A 116 -6.63 -11.00 -1.27
CA PRO A 116 -6.64 -9.67 -0.68
C PRO A 116 -6.08 -8.68 -1.69
N LYS A 117 -6.75 -7.54 -1.83
CA LYS A 117 -6.35 -6.51 -2.81
C LYS A 117 -4.90 -6.08 -2.59
N CYS A 118 -4.47 -6.02 -1.33
CA CYS A 118 -3.17 -5.52 -0.92
C CYS A 118 -2.57 -6.46 0.14
N HIS A 119 -1.24 -6.52 0.21
CA HIS A 119 -0.56 -7.36 1.20
C HIS A 119 0.71 -6.65 1.63
N MET A 120 0.83 -6.35 2.93
CA MET A 120 1.96 -5.59 3.48
C MET A 120 2.15 -4.27 2.71
N SER A 121 1.06 -3.51 2.63
CA SER A 121 0.98 -2.25 1.92
C SER A 121 1.95 -1.20 2.48
N TRP A 122 2.28 -0.18 1.67
CA TRP A 122 2.97 1.01 2.16
C TRP A 122 2.31 1.62 3.40
N VAL A 123 0.98 1.59 3.46
CA VAL A 123 0.20 2.07 4.60
C VAL A 123 0.50 1.27 5.87
N TYR A 124 0.62 -0.06 5.78
CA TYR A 124 0.99 -0.88 6.95
C TYR A 124 2.34 -0.44 7.50
N TYR A 125 3.36 -0.35 6.65
CA TYR A 125 4.69 0.01 7.08
C TYR A 125 4.76 1.46 7.60
N MET A 126 4.00 2.38 7.02
CA MET A 126 3.89 3.74 7.53
C MET A 126 3.24 3.79 8.91
N LEU A 127 2.13 3.08 9.12
CA LEU A 127 1.46 2.98 10.42
C LEU A 127 2.39 2.38 11.48
N ASP A 128 3.12 1.33 11.10
CA ASP A 128 4.10 0.70 11.97
C ASP A 128 5.17 1.72 12.44
N ARG A 129 5.72 2.52 11.51
CA ARG A 129 6.67 3.60 11.87
C ARG A 129 6.05 4.70 12.72
N ILE A 130 4.85 5.15 12.40
CA ILE A 130 4.13 6.20 13.15
C ILE A 130 3.93 5.74 14.60
N THR A 131 3.49 4.49 14.78
CA THR A 131 3.21 3.92 16.11
C THR A 131 4.48 3.52 16.88
N ASP A 132 5.58 3.18 16.19
CA ASP A 132 6.90 3.01 16.82
C ASP A 132 7.48 4.33 17.38
N LEU A 133 7.24 5.42 16.66
CA LEU A 133 7.62 6.77 17.05
C LEU A 133 6.76 7.25 18.21
N SER A 134 5.44 7.11 18.10
CA SER A 134 4.48 7.53 19.13
C SER A 134 3.52 6.40 19.53
N PRO A 135 3.90 5.54 20.49
CA PRO A 135 3.05 4.44 20.96
C PRO A 135 1.77 4.88 21.67
N LYS A 136 1.65 6.17 22.01
CA LYS A 136 0.43 6.74 22.63
C LYS A 136 -0.52 7.34 21.59
N PHE A 137 -0.19 7.26 20.30
CA PHE A 137 -0.95 7.87 19.21
C PHE A 137 -2.23 7.08 18.89
N ASP A 138 -3.18 7.13 19.81
CA ASP A 138 -4.45 6.40 19.79
C ASP A 138 -5.23 6.53 18.47
N ARG A 139 -5.24 7.74 17.88
CA ARG A 139 -5.92 7.99 16.60
C ARG A 139 -5.31 7.18 15.45
N ALA A 140 -3.98 7.07 15.40
CA ALA A 140 -3.29 6.31 14.38
C ALA A 140 -3.63 4.82 14.47
N TYR A 141 -3.72 4.26 15.68
CA TYR A 141 -4.16 2.88 15.88
C TYR A 141 -5.61 2.64 15.45
N ARG A 142 -6.55 3.47 15.94
CA ARG A 142 -7.99 3.25 15.65
C ARG A 142 -8.32 3.41 14.18
N THR A 143 -7.79 4.46 13.55
CA THR A 143 -8.10 4.77 12.15
C THR A 143 -7.23 3.94 11.20
N GLY A 144 -5.96 3.73 11.53
CA GLY A 144 -5.03 2.94 10.72
C GLY A 144 -5.44 1.47 10.58
N GLY A 145 -5.93 0.85 11.66
CA GLY A 145 -6.44 -0.52 11.60
C GLY A 145 -7.60 -0.68 10.62
N LEU A 146 -8.51 0.31 10.56
CA LEU A 146 -9.62 0.31 9.61
C LEU A 146 -9.15 0.53 8.17
N PHE A 147 -8.11 1.35 7.96
CA PHE A 147 -7.53 1.53 6.63
C PHE A 147 -6.97 0.21 6.09
N LEU A 148 -6.22 -0.52 6.90
CA LEU A 148 -5.67 -1.81 6.51
C LEU A 148 -6.76 -2.87 6.32
N SER A 149 -7.65 -2.99 7.29
CA SER A 149 -8.69 -4.02 7.32
C SER A 149 -9.71 -3.87 6.21
N ILE A 150 -10.23 -2.66 5.97
CA ILE A 150 -11.44 -2.47 5.16
C ILE A 150 -11.12 -1.72 3.86
N VAL A 151 -10.38 -0.61 3.94
CA VAL A 151 -10.16 0.27 2.78
C VAL A 151 -9.22 -0.39 1.77
N LEU A 152 -8.12 -0.96 2.28
CA LEU A 152 -7.08 -1.56 1.46
C LEU A 152 -7.27 -3.06 1.26
N ASP A 153 -8.06 -3.71 2.13
CA ASP A 153 -8.14 -5.18 2.18
C ASP A 153 -6.71 -5.78 2.32
N ASP A 154 -5.88 -5.15 3.16
CA ASP A 154 -4.56 -5.64 3.58
C ASP A 154 -4.74 -6.45 4.86
N ARG A 155 -5.25 -7.67 4.69
CA ARG A 155 -5.66 -8.52 5.80
C ARG A 155 -4.50 -8.81 6.76
N VAL A 156 -3.33 -9.10 6.21
CA VAL A 156 -2.13 -9.47 6.97
C VAL A 156 -1.53 -8.27 7.66
N GLY A 157 -1.42 -7.14 6.96
CA GLY A 157 -1.00 -5.90 7.58
C GLY A 157 -1.95 -5.50 8.71
N GLY A 158 -3.27 -5.66 8.49
CA GLY A 158 -4.30 -5.42 9.50
C GLY A 158 -4.12 -6.30 10.73
N GLU A 159 -3.94 -7.61 10.57
CA GLU A 159 -3.74 -8.56 11.66
C GLU A 159 -2.52 -8.19 12.51
N LEU A 160 -1.35 -8.03 11.88
CA LEU A 160 -0.10 -7.65 12.55
C LEU A 160 -0.23 -6.30 13.26
N PHE A 161 -0.95 -5.36 12.65
CA PHE A 161 -1.15 -4.04 13.23
C PHE A 161 -2.10 -4.06 14.43
N TYR A 162 -3.17 -4.85 14.39
CA TYR A 162 -4.08 -5.01 15.53
C TYR A 162 -3.42 -5.75 16.70
N ASP A 163 -2.60 -6.76 16.44
CA ASP A 163 -1.82 -7.43 17.50
C ASP A 163 -0.92 -6.44 18.25
N LYS A 164 -0.22 -5.58 17.50
CA LYS A 164 0.56 -4.48 18.08
C LYS A 164 -0.34 -3.51 18.86
N ALA A 165 -1.45 -3.10 18.27
CA ALA A 165 -2.39 -2.16 18.88
C ALA A 165 -2.93 -2.64 20.23
N LEU A 166 -3.31 -3.91 20.33
CA LEU A 166 -3.85 -4.50 21.56
C LEU A 166 -2.77 -4.70 22.62
N LYS A 167 -1.53 -4.93 22.22
CA LYS A 167 -0.38 -4.97 23.14
C LYS A 167 -0.11 -3.61 23.77
N ASP A 168 -0.13 -2.54 22.97
CA ASP A 168 0.17 -1.18 23.44
C ASP A 168 -1.04 -0.54 24.16
N HIS A 169 -2.26 -0.94 23.79
CA HIS A 169 -3.52 -0.40 24.31
C HIS A 169 -4.52 -1.48 24.78
N PRO A 170 -4.17 -2.32 25.76
CA PRO A 170 -4.96 -3.51 26.11
C PRO A 170 -6.37 -3.20 26.65
N ASN A 171 -6.59 -2.02 27.22
CA ASN A 171 -7.87 -1.62 27.82
C ASN A 171 -8.75 -0.80 26.86
N ASN A 172 -8.37 -0.67 25.59
CA ASN A 172 -9.08 0.13 24.60
C ASN A 172 -10.15 -0.72 23.89
N TRP A 173 -11.40 -0.63 24.37
CA TRP A 173 -12.48 -1.48 23.86
C TRP A 173 -12.77 -1.27 22.38
N GLN A 174 -12.53 -0.06 21.83
CA GLN A 174 -12.76 0.17 20.40
C GLN A 174 -11.71 -0.54 19.54
N LEU A 175 -10.46 -0.59 19.98
CA LEU A 175 -9.42 -1.36 19.29
C LEU A 175 -9.74 -2.86 19.37
N ALA A 176 -10.15 -3.36 20.54
CA ALA A 176 -10.59 -4.74 20.68
C ALA A 176 -11.77 -5.08 19.78
N TYR A 177 -12.75 -4.18 19.67
CA TYR A 177 -13.89 -4.35 18.77
C TYR A 177 -13.47 -4.41 17.30
N HIS A 178 -12.62 -3.48 16.84
CA HIS A 178 -12.14 -3.48 15.45
C HIS A 178 -11.24 -4.69 15.13
N ALA A 179 -10.39 -5.10 16.07
CA ALA A 179 -9.58 -6.31 15.92
C ALA A 179 -10.46 -7.56 15.85
N GLY A 180 -11.48 -7.65 16.69
CA GLY A 180 -12.47 -8.74 16.65
C GLY A 180 -13.26 -8.77 15.33
N TYR A 181 -13.66 -7.60 14.82
CA TYR A 181 -14.27 -7.49 13.49
C TYR A 181 -13.33 -8.02 12.40
N HIS A 182 -12.07 -7.58 12.41
CA HIS A 182 -11.05 -8.02 11.46
C HIS A 182 -10.82 -9.53 11.51
N ALA A 183 -10.71 -10.09 12.72
CA ALA A 183 -10.56 -11.52 12.95
C ALA A 183 -11.78 -12.31 12.44
N LEU A 184 -12.99 -11.84 12.70
CA LEU A 184 -14.22 -12.54 12.35
C LEU A 184 -14.58 -12.44 10.85
N TYR A 185 -14.45 -11.25 10.27
CA TYR A 185 -14.98 -10.95 8.95
C TYR A 185 -13.93 -10.92 7.84
N GLU A 186 -12.71 -10.49 8.13
CA GLU A 186 -11.66 -10.35 7.11
C GLU A 186 -10.76 -11.59 7.04
N THR A 187 -10.30 -12.10 8.19
CA THR A 187 -9.37 -13.25 8.24
C THR A 187 -10.04 -14.56 8.63
N ARG A 188 -11.21 -14.53 9.26
CA ARG A 188 -11.95 -15.69 9.80
C ARG A 188 -11.14 -16.59 10.71
N LYS A 189 -10.19 -16.00 11.45
CA LYS A 189 -9.44 -16.67 12.50
C LYS A 189 -10.28 -16.63 13.77
N PHE A 190 -10.90 -17.76 14.10
CA PHE A 190 -11.53 -17.97 15.41
C PHE A 190 -10.42 -18.39 16.38
N SER A 191 -10.07 -17.52 17.32
CA SER A 191 -9.11 -17.81 18.40
C SER A 191 -9.64 -18.83 19.38
#